data_AF-A0A2V6F3D7-F1
#
_entry.id   AF-A0A2V6F3D7-F1
#
_cell.length_a   1.000
_cell.length_b   1.000
_cell.length_c   1.000
_cell.angle_alpha   90.00
_cell.angle_beta   90.00
_cell.angle_gamma   90.00
#
_symmetry.space_group_name_H-M   'P 1'
#
loop_
_entity.id
_entity.type
_entity.pdbx_description
1 polymer ?
#
loop_
_entity_poly.entity_id
_entity_poly.type
_entity_poly.pdbx_seq_one_letter_code
_entity_poly.pdbx_strand_id
1 'polypeptide(L)'
;MWPILLFGLLLASVAGWIYTSQRQARRIRTLERSKEEIQVEETLVFDFLHGLGEAFSETIRPNDLHRLIVEGATRILDAHGGALYMADRTGAKLVPAFISKGCPPLVEVPTDILQQAAATPIALESYLRLHSVPLSEGTIGRVWQAGQSVCLNELSEAPELAKLRDTSFGTASMMISALLYGK
;
A
#
# COMPACT_ATOMS: atom_id res chain seq x y z
N MET A 1 43.74 -56.13 -1.10
CA MET A 1 43.78 -54.67 -1.37
C MET A 1 42.70 -54.18 -2.33
N TRP A 2 42.17 -55.02 -3.23
CA TRP A 2 41.06 -54.69 -4.13
C TRP A 2 39.73 -54.22 -3.50
N PRO A 3 39.24 -54.78 -2.37
CA PRO A 3 37.90 -54.40 -1.85
C PRO A 3 37.87 -52.99 -1.26
N ILE A 4 39.01 -52.49 -0.75
CA ILE A 4 39.12 -51.14 -0.17
C ILE A 4 39.02 -50.08 -1.27
N LEU A 5 39.59 -50.36 -2.45
CA LEU A 5 39.49 -49.47 -3.62
C LEU A 5 38.05 -49.39 -4.15
N LEU A 6 37.33 -50.53 -4.21
CA LEU A 6 35.93 -50.56 -4.63
C LEU A 6 35.02 -49.83 -3.63
N PHE A 7 35.27 -49.97 -2.32
CA PHE A 7 34.53 -49.24 -1.29
C PHE A 7 34.77 -47.73 -1.36
N GLY A 8 36.01 -47.30 -1.61
CA GLY A 8 36.35 -45.89 -1.79
C GLY A 8 35.66 -45.27 -3.00
N LEU A 9 35.63 -45.99 -4.14
CA LEU A 9 34.95 -45.54 -5.35
C LEU A 9 33.44 -45.41 -5.13
N LEU A 10 32.83 -46.37 -4.43
CA LEU A 10 31.40 -46.36 -4.13
C LEU A 10 31.03 -45.19 -3.20
N LEU A 11 31.82 -44.94 -2.16
CA LEU A 11 31.64 -43.80 -1.26
C LEU A 11 31.74 -42.46 -1.99
N ALA A 12 32.72 -42.31 -2.89
CA ALA A 12 32.87 -41.10 -3.69
C ALA A 12 31.66 -40.86 -4.62
N SER A 13 31.15 -41.92 -5.25
CA SER A 13 30.00 -41.83 -6.14
C SER A 13 28.71 -41.48 -5.39
N VAL A 14 28.49 -42.05 -4.20
CA VAL A 14 27.35 -41.74 -3.34
C VAL A 14 27.43 -40.31 -2.81
N ALA A 15 28.61 -39.87 -2.36
CA ALA A 15 28.82 -38.51 -1.90
C ALA A 15 28.58 -37.48 -3.02
N GLY A 16 29.04 -37.77 -4.24
CA GLY A 16 28.77 -36.96 -5.42
C GLY A 16 27.28 -36.84 -5.73
N TRP A 17 26.53 -37.96 -5.69
CA TRP A 17 25.09 -37.99 -5.91
C TRP A 17 24.31 -37.20 -4.84
N ILE A 18 24.68 -37.34 -3.56
CA ILE A 18 24.05 -36.60 -2.47
C ILE A 18 24.32 -35.10 -2.63
N TYR A 19 25.54 -34.71 -2.99
CA TYR A 19 25.90 -33.31 -3.18
C TYR A 19 25.14 -32.68 -4.36
N THR A 20 25.02 -33.37 -5.49
CA THR A 20 24.27 -32.87 -6.65
C THR A 20 22.77 -32.81 -6.38
N SER A 21 22.20 -33.83 -5.72
CA SER A 21 20.79 -33.88 -5.34
C SER A 21 20.41 -32.76 -4.36
N GLN A 22 21.24 -32.50 -3.34
CA GLN A 22 21.00 -31.38 -2.43
C GLN A 22 21.12 -30.02 -3.13
N ARG A 23 22.07 -29.88 -4.06
CA ARG A 23 22.25 -28.64 -4.83
C ARG A 23 21.08 -28.40 -5.79
N GLN A 24 20.54 -29.44 -6.39
CA GLN A 24 19.34 -29.39 -7.23
C GLN A 24 18.09 -29.05 -6.39
N ALA A 25 17.90 -29.70 -5.25
CA ALA A 25 16.78 -29.41 -4.34
C ALA A 25 16.80 -27.96 -3.82
N ARG A 26 17.99 -27.42 -3.52
CA ARG A 26 18.14 -26.00 -3.16
C ARG A 26 17.81 -25.07 -4.32
N ARG A 27 18.22 -25.41 -5.55
CA ARG A 27 17.90 -24.62 -6.75
C ARG A 27 16.40 -24.63 -7.08
N ILE A 28 15.74 -25.77 -6.89
CA ILE A 28 14.30 -25.92 -7.08
C ILE A 28 13.54 -25.05 -6.07
N ARG A 29 13.92 -25.09 -4.80
CA ARG A 29 13.30 -24.24 -3.76
C ARG A 29 13.50 -22.74 -3.99
N THR A 30 14.64 -22.33 -4.52
CA THR A 30 14.86 -20.91 -4.89
C THR A 30 14.05 -20.49 -6.11
N LEU A 31 13.73 -21.43 -7.03
CA LEU A 31 12.91 -21.16 -8.21
C LEU A 31 11.40 -21.16 -7.89
N GLU A 32 10.97 -22.00 -6.95
CA GLU A 32 9.59 -22.03 -6.43
C GLU A 32 9.25 -20.73 -5.69
N ARG A 33 10.15 -20.23 -4.83
CA ARG A 33 9.97 -18.93 -4.16
C ARG A 33 9.82 -17.75 -5.12
N SER A 34 10.50 -17.78 -6.26
CA SER A 34 10.40 -16.70 -7.25
C SER A 34 9.11 -16.77 -8.07
N LYS A 35 8.40 -17.90 -8.09
CA LYS A 35 7.09 -18.02 -8.76
C LYS A 35 5.93 -17.63 -7.86
N GLU A 36 6.07 -17.74 -6.54
CA GLU A 36 5.02 -17.37 -5.59
C GLU A 36 4.80 -15.85 -5.51
N GLU A 37 5.83 -15.01 -5.71
CA GLU A 37 5.65 -13.55 -5.67
C GLU A 37 4.89 -12.99 -6.90
N ILE A 38 4.91 -13.67 -8.05
CA ILE A 38 4.35 -13.14 -9.31
C ILE A 38 2.91 -13.62 -9.56
N GLN A 39 2.46 -14.74 -8.97
CA GLN A 39 1.07 -15.21 -9.10
C GLN A 39 0.12 -14.64 -8.03
N VAL A 40 0.63 -14.02 -6.97
CA VAL A 40 -0.19 -13.49 -5.87
C VAL A 40 -0.81 -12.13 -6.21
N GLU A 41 -0.17 -11.32 -7.07
CA GLU A 41 -0.66 -9.98 -7.41
C GLU A 41 -1.88 -10.01 -8.36
N GLU A 42 -1.91 -10.90 -9.35
CA GLU A 42 -3.03 -10.98 -10.32
C GLU A 42 -4.33 -11.49 -9.66
N THR A 43 -4.22 -12.42 -8.71
CA THR A 43 -5.40 -12.93 -7.97
C THR A 43 -6.00 -11.86 -7.06
N LEU A 44 -5.18 -11.00 -6.45
CA LEU A 44 -5.66 -9.92 -5.57
C LEU A 44 -6.54 -8.90 -6.32
N VAL A 45 -6.14 -8.50 -7.53
CA VAL A 45 -6.93 -7.56 -8.34
C VAL A 45 -8.23 -8.22 -8.78
N PHE A 46 -8.19 -9.47 -9.24
CA PHE A 46 -9.40 -10.17 -9.70
C PHE A 46 -10.38 -10.45 -8.55
N ASP A 47 -9.90 -10.87 -7.39
CA ASP A 47 -10.71 -11.08 -6.19
C ASP A 47 -11.35 -9.77 -5.71
N PHE A 48 -10.62 -8.66 -5.78
CA PHE A 48 -11.20 -7.34 -5.48
C PHE A 48 -12.30 -6.97 -6.47
N LEU A 49 -12.05 -7.11 -7.78
CA LEU A 49 -13.05 -6.79 -8.80
C LEU A 49 -14.28 -7.68 -8.67
N HIS A 50 -14.10 -8.95 -8.33
CA HIS A 50 -15.19 -9.87 -8.07
C HIS A 50 -15.98 -9.46 -6.81
N GLY A 51 -15.30 -9.18 -5.70
CA GLY A 51 -15.93 -8.72 -4.47
C GLY A 51 -16.62 -7.36 -4.61
N LEU A 52 -16.08 -6.46 -5.41
CA LEU A 52 -16.76 -5.22 -5.82
C LEU A 52 -18.02 -5.53 -6.63
N GLY A 53 -17.92 -6.40 -7.64
CA GLY A 53 -19.06 -6.78 -8.48
C GLY A 53 -20.21 -7.41 -7.68
N GLU A 54 -19.87 -8.22 -6.67
CA GLU A 54 -20.83 -8.78 -5.71
C GLU A 54 -21.45 -7.67 -4.85
N ALA A 55 -20.64 -6.78 -4.27
CA ALA A 55 -21.11 -5.66 -3.46
C ALA A 55 -22.01 -4.70 -4.25
N PHE A 56 -21.66 -4.37 -5.51
CA PHE A 56 -22.40 -3.45 -6.37
C PHE A 56 -23.76 -4.00 -6.83
N SER A 57 -24.00 -5.31 -6.72
CA SER A 57 -25.28 -5.92 -7.09
C SER A 57 -26.42 -5.57 -6.13
N GLU A 58 -26.09 -5.18 -4.90
CA GLU A 58 -27.03 -4.67 -3.92
C GLU A 58 -27.14 -3.13 -3.99
N THR A 59 -28.27 -2.55 -3.57
CA THR A 59 -28.51 -1.10 -3.62
C THR A 59 -27.62 -0.37 -2.60
N ILE A 60 -26.39 -0.04 -2.99
CA ILE A 60 -25.38 0.57 -2.12
C ILE A 60 -25.74 2.02 -1.78
N ARG A 61 -25.55 2.39 -0.50
CA ARG A 61 -25.57 3.80 -0.05
C ARG A 61 -24.23 4.47 -0.40
N PRO A 62 -24.21 5.75 -0.83
CA PRO A 62 -22.97 6.44 -1.23
C PRO A 62 -21.82 6.37 -0.22
N ASN A 63 -22.12 6.30 1.07
CA ASN A 63 -21.12 6.23 2.12
C ASN A 63 -20.41 4.87 2.21
N ASP A 64 -21.13 3.79 1.89
CA ASP A 64 -20.58 2.44 1.85
C ASP A 64 -19.67 2.28 0.62
N LEU A 65 -19.98 2.99 -0.47
CA LEU A 65 -19.13 3.04 -1.66
C LEU A 65 -17.76 3.66 -1.38
N HIS A 66 -17.72 4.82 -0.70
CA HIS A 66 -16.45 5.47 -0.36
C HIS A 66 -15.54 4.57 0.47
N ARG A 67 -16.14 3.85 1.43
CA ARG A 67 -15.45 2.87 2.25
C ARG A 67 -14.89 1.72 1.40
N LEU A 68 -15.71 1.11 0.54
CA LEU A 68 -15.29 0.01 -0.33
C LEU A 68 -14.14 0.40 -1.25
N ILE A 69 -14.16 1.61 -1.81
CA ILE A 69 -13.08 2.12 -2.67
C ILE A 69 -11.77 2.20 -1.88
N VAL A 70 -11.78 2.80 -0.69
CA VAL A 70 -10.57 2.99 0.12
C VAL A 70 -10.05 1.67 0.68
N GLU A 71 -10.91 0.84 1.27
CA GLU A 71 -10.52 -0.47 1.80
C GLU A 71 -10.00 -1.39 0.69
N GLY A 72 -10.65 -1.32 -0.48
CA GLY A 72 -10.24 -2.01 -1.69
C GLY A 72 -8.84 -1.63 -2.18
N ALA A 73 -8.62 -0.33 -2.40
CA ALA A 73 -7.33 0.19 -2.83
C ALA A 73 -6.22 -0.14 -1.83
N THR A 74 -6.52 -0.04 -0.53
CA THR A 74 -5.58 -0.38 0.54
C THR A 74 -5.20 -1.86 0.50
N ARG A 75 -6.16 -2.74 0.27
CA ARG A 75 -5.93 -4.20 0.18
C ARG A 75 -5.16 -4.62 -1.07
N ILE A 76 -5.43 -4.00 -2.22
CA ILE A 76 -4.73 -4.32 -3.48
C ILE A 76 -3.28 -3.84 -3.44
N LEU A 77 -3.04 -2.64 -2.90
CA LEU A 77 -1.72 -2.02 -2.85
C LEU A 77 -0.90 -2.44 -1.63
N ASP A 78 -1.43 -3.30 -0.76
CA ASP A 78 -0.87 -3.65 0.54
C ASP A 78 -0.41 -2.41 1.34
N ALA A 79 -1.25 -1.37 1.33
CA ALA A 79 -0.94 -0.09 1.95
C ALA A 79 -1.31 -0.09 3.44
N HIS A 80 -0.59 0.71 4.23
CA HIS A 80 -0.88 0.87 5.67
C HIS A 80 -2.21 1.60 5.93
N GLY A 81 -2.69 2.37 4.96
CA GLY A 81 -3.98 3.05 5.03
C GLY A 81 -4.24 3.92 3.81
N GLY A 82 -5.45 4.46 3.73
CA GLY A 82 -5.89 5.26 2.61
C GLY A 82 -6.95 6.28 3.00
N ALA A 83 -7.09 7.31 2.16
CA ALA A 83 -8.10 8.34 2.31
C ALA A 83 -8.69 8.69 0.94
N LEU A 84 -10.00 8.97 0.93
CA LEU A 84 -10.72 9.50 -0.21
C LEU A 84 -11.16 10.92 0.09
N TYR A 85 -10.79 11.85 -0.78
CA TYR A 85 -11.24 13.23 -0.73
C TYR A 85 -12.19 13.50 -1.90
N MET A 86 -13.26 14.24 -1.61
CA MET A 86 -14.24 14.69 -2.60
C MET A 86 -14.16 16.20 -2.76
N ALA A 87 -14.34 16.67 -3.99
CA ALA A 87 -14.59 18.08 -4.23
C ALA A 87 -15.91 18.50 -3.59
N ASP A 88 -15.88 19.61 -2.87
CA ASP A 88 -17.09 20.29 -2.43
C ASP A 88 -17.91 20.77 -3.65
N ARG A 89 -19.20 21.07 -3.44
CA ARG A 89 -20.12 21.59 -4.47
C ARG A 89 -19.62 22.86 -5.14
N THR A 90 -18.76 23.60 -4.46
CA THR A 90 -18.12 24.83 -4.95
C THR A 90 -16.86 24.57 -5.78
N GLY A 91 -16.34 23.34 -5.78
CA GLY A 91 -15.10 22.97 -6.47
C GLY A 91 -13.84 23.63 -5.90
N ALA A 92 -13.93 24.38 -4.79
CA ALA A 92 -12.84 25.17 -4.24
C ALA A 92 -12.05 24.45 -3.13
N LYS A 93 -12.66 23.42 -2.50
CA LYS A 93 -12.07 22.65 -1.42
C LYS A 93 -12.31 21.17 -1.61
N LEU A 94 -11.36 20.37 -1.12
CA LEU A 94 -11.45 18.92 -1.01
C LEU A 94 -11.81 18.56 0.44
N VAL A 95 -12.92 17.86 0.61
CA VAL A 95 -13.40 17.38 1.91
C VAL A 95 -13.17 15.87 2.02
N PRO A 96 -12.70 15.37 3.18
CA PRO A 96 -12.50 13.94 3.38
C PRO A 96 -13.86 13.22 3.36
N ALA A 97 -14.03 12.30 2.41
CA ALA A 97 -15.21 11.46 2.28
C ALA A 97 -15.08 10.17 3.12
N PHE A 98 -13.88 9.58 3.15
CA PHE A 98 -13.58 8.43 3.99
C PHE A 98 -12.08 8.35 4.28
N ILE A 99 -11.70 7.95 5.50
CA ILE A 99 -10.31 7.72 5.91
C ILE A 99 -10.24 6.40 6.65
N SER A 100 -9.32 5.52 6.26
CA SER A 100 -9.11 4.22 6.90
C SER A 100 -8.53 4.40 8.31
N LYS A 101 -8.73 3.39 9.17
CA LYS A 101 -8.11 3.35 10.49
C LYS A 101 -6.60 3.22 10.34
N GLY A 102 -5.83 3.94 11.15
CA GLY A 102 -4.37 3.91 11.09
C GLY A 102 -3.77 4.58 9.86
N CYS A 103 -4.54 5.37 9.10
CA CYS A 103 -4.02 6.15 7.99
C CYS A 103 -3.01 7.18 8.51
N PRO A 104 -1.77 7.21 7.98
CA PRO A 104 -0.81 8.23 8.36
C PRO A 104 -1.28 9.59 7.82
N PRO A 105 -0.87 10.71 8.45
CA PRO A 105 -1.27 12.04 8.01
C PRO A 105 -0.79 12.33 6.59
N LEU A 106 -1.74 12.53 5.68
CA LEU A 106 -1.51 12.87 4.26
C LEU A 106 -1.49 14.39 4.00
N VAL A 107 -1.74 15.18 5.03
CA VAL A 107 -1.78 16.65 5.02
C VAL A 107 -0.88 17.14 6.15
N GLU A 108 -0.30 18.33 5.99
CA GLU A 108 0.45 18.97 7.06
C GLU A 108 -0.41 19.12 8.32
N VAL A 109 -0.02 18.44 9.41
CA VAL A 109 -0.73 18.50 10.68
C VAL A 109 0.02 19.46 11.63
N PRO A 110 -0.68 20.41 12.28
CA PRO A 110 -0.08 21.28 13.28
C PRO A 110 0.59 20.49 14.42
N THR A 111 1.71 21.00 14.93
CA THR A 111 2.51 20.35 15.99
C THR A 111 1.72 20.07 17.27
N ASP A 112 0.75 20.92 17.58
CA ASP A 112 -0.11 20.78 18.77
C ASP A 112 -0.95 19.49 18.70
N ILE A 113 -1.44 19.15 17.50
CA ILE A 113 -2.24 17.95 17.26
C ILE A 113 -1.34 16.71 17.21
N LEU A 114 -0.12 16.83 16.71
CA LEU A 114 0.87 15.74 16.73
C LEU A 114 1.27 15.36 18.17
N GLN A 115 1.47 16.36 19.04
CA GLN A 115 1.72 16.11 20.47
C GLN A 115 0.52 15.48 21.16
N GLN A 116 -0.70 15.91 20.82
CA GLN A 116 -1.93 15.34 21.37
C GLN A 116 -2.20 13.93 20.84
N ALA A 117 -1.84 13.64 19.59
CA ALA A 117 -1.92 12.33 18.97
C ALA A 117 -0.98 11.31 19.62
N ALA A 118 0.18 11.75 20.12
CA ALA A 118 1.10 10.89 20.86
C ALA A 118 0.48 10.33 22.15
N ALA A 119 -0.42 11.08 22.79
CA ALA A 119 -1.16 10.64 23.97
C ALA A 119 -2.53 10.02 23.64
N THR A 120 -3.17 10.43 22.54
CA THR A 120 -4.51 9.98 22.14
C THR A 120 -4.64 9.91 20.62
N PRO A 121 -4.51 8.72 20.00
CA PRO A 121 -4.52 8.57 18.54
C PRO A 121 -5.84 8.98 17.87
N ILE A 122 -6.95 8.99 18.63
CA ILE A 122 -8.28 9.42 18.17
C ILE A 122 -8.31 10.92 17.80
N ALA A 123 -7.45 11.74 18.41
CA ALA A 123 -7.37 13.17 18.12
C ALA A 123 -6.88 13.43 16.68
N LEU A 124 -5.93 12.61 16.21
CA LEU A 124 -5.42 12.69 14.84
C LEU A 124 -6.49 12.27 13.83
N GLU A 125 -7.17 11.15 14.07
CA GLU A 125 -8.24 10.68 13.17
C GLU A 125 -9.38 11.70 13.07
N SER A 126 -9.76 12.31 14.20
CA SER A 126 -10.81 13.33 14.22
C SER A 126 -10.40 14.58 13.48
N TYR A 127 -9.15 15.02 13.62
CA TYR A 127 -8.63 16.16 12.84
C TYR A 127 -8.65 15.86 11.35
N LEU A 128 -8.11 14.72 10.92
CA LEU A 128 -8.05 14.35 9.51
C LEU A 128 -9.45 14.23 8.88
N ARG A 129 -10.46 13.77 9.65
CA ARG A 129 -11.86 13.68 9.19
C ARG A 129 -12.57 15.03 9.09
N LEU A 130 -12.11 16.05 9.80
CA LEU A 130 -12.72 17.39 9.81
C LEU A 130 -11.94 18.40 8.97
N HIS A 131 -10.69 18.10 8.64
CA HIS A 131 -9.82 19.01 7.91
C HIS A 131 -10.11 18.99 6.40
N SER A 132 -10.56 20.13 5.88
CA SER A 132 -10.75 20.35 4.44
C SER A 132 -9.49 20.96 3.83
N VAL A 133 -9.03 20.40 2.72
CA VAL A 133 -7.82 20.86 2.02
C VAL A 133 -8.22 21.81 0.89
N PRO A 134 -7.69 23.05 0.83
CA PRO A 134 -7.95 23.95 -0.30
C PRO A 134 -7.26 23.44 -1.57
N LEU A 135 -7.89 23.57 -2.74
CA LEU A 135 -7.32 23.09 -4.02
C LEU A 135 -5.98 23.74 -4.40
N SER A 136 -5.66 24.90 -3.82
CA SER A 136 -4.45 25.68 -4.09
C SER A 136 -3.23 25.23 -3.29
N GLU A 137 -3.40 24.30 -2.34
CA GLU A 137 -2.35 23.93 -1.38
C GLU A 137 -2.22 22.41 -1.27
N GLY A 138 -1.00 21.93 -1.06
CA GLY A 138 -0.73 20.53 -0.83
C GLY A 138 -0.57 19.69 -2.10
N THR A 139 -0.02 18.50 -1.91
CA THR A 139 0.17 17.48 -2.95
C THR A 139 -1.17 17.02 -3.51
N ILE A 140 -2.20 16.90 -2.65
CA ILE A 140 -3.56 16.49 -3.02
C ILE A 140 -4.21 17.52 -3.97
N GLY A 141 -4.10 18.82 -3.66
CA GLY A 141 -4.63 19.88 -4.51
C GLY A 141 -3.95 19.93 -5.88
N ARG A 142 -2.62 19.78 -5.92
CA ARG A 142 -1.85 19.70 -7.18
C ARG A 142 -2.25 18.52 -8.05
N VAL A 143 -2.39 17.33 -7.47
CA VAL A 143 -2.82 16.12 -8.20
C VAL A 143 -4.24 16.27 -8.74
N TRP A 144 -5.14 16.88 -7.97
CA TRP A 144 -6.49 17.18 -8.44
C TRP A 144 -6.51 18.12 -9.65
N GLN A 145 -5.72 19.21 -9.63
CA GLN A 145 -5.64 20.16 -10.73
C GLN A 145 -4.98 19.55 -11.98
N ALA A 146 -3.87 18.82 -11.80
CA ALA A 146 -3.17 18.17 -12.90
C ALA A 146 -3.97 17.01 -13.49
N GLY A 147 -4.78 16.33 -12.68
CA GLY A 147 -5.48 15.11 -13.06
C GLY A 147 -4.54 13.94 -13.35
N GLN A 148 -3.27 14.03 -12.95
CA GLN A 148 -2.25 13.01 -13.16
C GLN A 148 -1.94 12.33 -11.83
N SER A 149 -1.90 11.01 -11.83
CA SER A 149 -1.49 10.22 -10.67
C SER A 149 -0.02 10.46 -10.35
N VAL A 150 0.29 10.65 -9.07
CA VAL A 150 1.65 10.85 -8.57
C VAL A 150 1.94 9.77 -7.54
N CYS A 151 3.04 9.06 -7.73
CA CYS A 151 3.59 8.12 -6.75
C CYS A 151 4.88 8.72 -6.21
N LEU A 152 4.91 8.95 -4.90
CA LEU A 152 6.07 9.46 -4.17
C LEU A 152 6.64 8.30 -3.37
N ASN A 153 7.82 7.83 -3.75
CA ASN A 153 8.47 6.70 -3.08
C ASN A 153 9.23 7.15 -1.83
N GLU A 154 9.60 8.42 -1.77
CA GLU A 154 10.22 9.03 -0.61
C GLU A 154 9.58 10.39 -0.30
N LEU A 155 9.38 10.67 0.98
CA LEU A 155 8.91 11.98 1.46
C LEU A 155 9.84 13.16 1.11
N SER A 156 10.98 12.93 0.45
CA SER A 156 11.92 13.97 -0.04
C SER A 156 11.33 14.74 -1.20
N GLU A 157 10.40 14.12 -1.91
CA GLU A 157 9.78 14.69 -3.09
C GLU A 157 8.56 15.57 -2.75
N ALA A 158 8.09 15.54 -1.49
CA ALA A 158 7.00 16.37 -0.98
C ALA A 158 7.48 17.34 0.13
N PRO A 159 7.92 18.57 -0.22
CA PRO A 159 8.35 19.56 0.77
C PRO A 159 7.22 19.97 1.74
N GLU A 160 5.95 19.80 1.34
CA GLU A 160 4.76 20.09 2.15
C GLU A 160 4.55 19.08 3.29
N LEU A 161 5.14 17.88 3.20
CA LEU A 161 5.09 16.85 4.25
C LEU A 161 6.38 16.79 5.06
N ALA A 162 7.34 17.69 4.81
CA ALA A 162 8.65 17.69 5.44
C ALA A 162 8.58 17.80 6.98
N LYS A 163 7.57 18.50 7.53
CA LYS A 163 7.39 18.65 8.99
C LYS A 163 6.93 17.37 9.69
N LEU A 164 6.37 16.40 8.96
CA LEU A 164 5.90 15.13 9.50
C LEU A 164 7.00 14.06 9.57
N ARG A 165 8.13 14.28 8.89
CA ARG A 165 9.29 13.37 8.86
C ARG A 165 9.87 13.06 10.23
N ASP A 166 9.92 14.07 11.10
CA ASP A 166 10.53 13.95 12.42
C ASP A 166 9.57 13.35 13.46
N THR A 167 8.34 12.99 13.04
CA THR A 167 7.33 12.39 13.91
C THR A 167 7.14 10.91 13.62
N SER A 168 6.70 10.16 14.63
CA SER A 168 6.39 8.71 14.54
C SER A 168 5.28 8.36 13.54
N PHE A 169 4.61 9.37 12.97
CA PHE A 169 3.54 9.25 11.99
C PHE A 169 4.01 9.60 10.57
N GLY A 170 5.32 9.71 10.33
CA GLY A 170 5.86 9.98 9.01
C GLY A 170 5.43 8.92 7.99
N THR A 171 4.78 9.36 6.93
CA THR A 171 4.49 8.51 5.76
C THR A 171 5.80 8.21 5.05
N ALA A 172 6.06 6.95 4.65
CA ALA A 172 7.28 6.58 3.93
C ALA A 172 7.13 6.77 2.41
N SER A 173 6.02 6.27 1.86
CA SER A 173 5.63 6.35 0.46
C SER A 173 4.14 6.67 0.35
N MET A 174 3.75 7.33 -0.74
CA MET A 174 2.37 7.75 -0.94
C MET A 174 2.01 7.74 -2.43
N MET A 175 0.86 7.17 -2.76
CA MET A 175 0.28 7.25 -4.10
C MET A 175 -1.00 8.08 -4.04
N ILE A 176 -1.10 9.09 -4.90
CA ILE A 176 -2.27 9.96 -5.02
C ILE A 176 -2.74 9.91 -6.47
N SER A 177 -4.05 9.73 -6.67
CA SER A 177 -4.68 9.72 -7.98
C SER A 177 -5.97 10.53 -7.95
N ALA A 178 -6.23 11.29 -9.01
CA ALA A 178 -7.49 12.01 -9.19
C ALA A 178 -8.52 11.09 -9.85
N LEU A 179 -9.63 10.83 -9.16
CA LEU A 179 -10.78 10.10 -9.71
C LEU A 179 -11.68 11.08 -10.45
N LEU A 180 -11.60 11.07 -11.78
CA LEU A 180 -12.38 11.93 -12.66
C LEU A 180 -13.26 11.05 -13.55
N TYR A 181 -14.58 11.23 -13.48
CA TYR A 181 -15.54 10.51 -14.29
C TYR A 181 -16.19 11.46 -15.30
N GLY A 182 -16.21 11.08 -16.59
CA GLY A 182 -16.91 11.83 -17.64
C GLY A 182 -16.22 13.15 -18.06
N LYS A 183 -14.88 13.16 -18.16
CA LYS A 183 -14.15 14.24 -18.84
C LYS A 183 -14.41 14.23 -20.34
#